data_AF-A0A2V8G785-F1
#
_entry.id   AF-A0A2V8G785-F1
#
_cell.length_a   1.000
_cell.length_b   1.000
_cell.length_c   1.000
_cell.angle_alpha   90.00
_cell.angle_beta   90.00
_cell.angle_gamma   90.00
#
_symmetry.space_group_name_H-M   'P 1'
#
loop_
_entity.id
_entity.type
_entity.pdbx_description
1 polymer ?
#
loop_
_entity_poly.entity_id
_entity_poly.type
_entity_poly.pdbx_seq_one_letter_code
_entity_poly.pdbx_strand_id
1 'polypeptide(L)'
;MFAHLQACMPVQVSAGSNRVPDPLLLLRVEARGLPTFWLDVAVKREGKLKDVDQFLRRIWLECCGHLSEFSTGKHQKVSMNAKVSEILGLGDRLGYVYDFGSSTELVLRLLGGVNASAKGAVRLAARNEPPTWPCDACGKAATAICTQCLYEGKGFCCAAHASNHDCGEEMLSPVVNSPRMGVCGYTGEA
;
A
#
# COMPACT_ATOMS: atom_id res chain seq x y z
N MET A 1 12.57 11.46 -7.83
CA MET A 1 12.31 10.61 -6.65
C MET A 1 13.15 9.34 -6.63
N PHE A 2 13.20 8.53 -7.70
CA PHE A 2 14.03 7.31 -7.77
C PHE A 2 15.51 7.52 -7.38
N ALA A 3 16.18 8.54 -7.94
CA ALA A 3 17.58 8.86 -7.63
C ALA A 3 17.82 9.21 -6.15
N HIS A 4 16.86 9.87 -5.50
CA HIS A 4 16.95 10.17 -4.07
C HIS A 4 16.85 8.89 -3.22
N LEU A 5 15.93 7.98 -3.55
CA LEU A 5 15.79 6.71 -2.84
C LEU A 5 17.02 5.81 -3.00
N GLN A 6 17.65 5.82 -4.17
CA GLN A 6 18.92 5.12 -4.38
C GLN A 6 20.03 5.65 -3.45
N ALA A 7 20.07 6.95 -3.17
CA ALA A 7 21.03 7.55 -2.25
C ALA A 7 20.68 7.32 -0.77
N CYS A 8 19.38 7.27 -0.43
CA CYS A 8 18.90 7.18 0.95
C CYS A 8 18.73 5.75 1.49
N MET A 9 18.86 4.72 0.65
CA MET A 9 18.78 3.33 1.09
C MET A 9 20.18 2.75 1.32
N PRO A 10 20.67 2.66 2.57
CA PRO A 10 22.00 2.17 2.84
C PRO A 10 22.12 0.67 2.56
N VAL A 11 23.25 0.26 2.00
CA VAL A 11 23.69 -1.13 2.00
C VAL A 11 24.13 -1.47 3.43
N GLN A 12 23.49 -2.44 4.06
CA GLN A 12 24.07 -3.05 5.25
C GLN A 12 25.13 -4.05 4.78
N VAL A 13 26.40 -3.66 4.92
CA VAL A 13 27.55 -4.53 4.66
C VAL A 13 27.80 -5.35 5.92
N SER A 14 27.60 -6.67 5.83
CA SER A 14 28.03 -7.58 6.90
C SER A 14 29.56 -7.53 7.00
N ALA A 15 30.10 -7.24 8.19
CA ALA A 15 31.54 -7.24 8.43
C ALA A 15 32.13 -8.60 8.00
N GLY A 16 33.04 -8.60 7.02
CA GLY A 16 33.72 -9.80 6.52
C GLY A 16 33.18 -10.42 5.22
N SER A 17 32.13 -9.88 4.59
CA SER A 17 31.66 -10.33 3.28
C SER A 17 32.21 -9.45 2.14
N ASN A 18 33.07 -10.03 1.28
CA ASN A 18 33.48 -9.42 0.01
C ASN A 18 32.40 -9.48 -1.10
N ARG A 19 31.22 -10.06 -0.82
CA ARG A 19 30.11 -10.10 -1.79
C ARG A 19 29.35 -8.78 -1.79
N VAL A 20 29.34 -8.10 -2.93
CA VAL A 20 28.38 -7.05 -3.24
C VAL A 20 26.97 -7.68 -3.19
N PRO A 21 26.05 -7.19 -2.36
CA PRO A 21 24.69 -7.73 -2.32
C PRO A 21 23.99 -7.57 -3.66
N ASP A 22 23.24 -8.59 -4.09
CA ASP A 22 22.39 -8.47 -5.29
C ASP A 22 21.43 -7.28 -5.14
N PRO A 23 21.28 -6.44 -6.17
CA PRO A 23 20.40 -5.28 -6.11
C PRO A 23 18.95 -5.70 -5.88
N LEU A 24 18.26 -4.99 -5.01
CA LEU A 24 16.82 -5.13 -4.80
C LEU A 24 16.06 -4.50 -5.98
N LEU A 25 14.89 -5.05 -6.29
CA LEU A 25 13.94 -4.48 -7.24
C LEU A 25 13.08 -3.45 -6.51
N LEU A 26 13.10 -2.20 -6.95
CA LEU A 26 12.25 -1.15 -6.39
C LEU A 26 10.94 -1.08 -7.18
N LEU A 27 9.84 -1.39 -6.51
CA LEU A 27 8.50 -1.34 -7.07
C LEU A 27 7.75 -0.13 -6.55
N ARG A 28 7.14 0.63 -7.46
CA ARG A 28 6.11 1.62 -7.15
C ARG A 28 4.77 0.92 -7.08
N VAL A 29 4.07 1.05 -5.96
CA VAL A 29 2.69 0.58 -5.74
C VAL A 29 1.79 1.78 -5.57
N GLU A 30 0.73 1.88 -6.37
CA GLU A 30 -0.21 3.01 -6.35
C GLU A 30 -1.64 2.52 -6.27
N ALA A 31 -2.50 3.23 -5.55
CA ALA A 31 -3.93 2.98 -5.57
C ALA A 31 -4.53 3.42 -6.90
N ARG A 32 -5.34 2.55 -7.52
CA ARG A 32 -5.99 2.85 -8.78
C ARG A 32 -7.04 3.94 -8.56
N GLY A 33 -6.97 5.00 -9.37
CA GLY A 33 -7.90 6.14 -9.27
C GLY A 33 -7.63 7.09 -8.10
N LEU A 34 -6.69 6.77 -7.19
CA LEU A 34 -6.35 7.57 -6.02
C LEU A 34 -4.83 7.83 -5.95
N PRO A 35 -4.27 8.67 -6.83
CA PRO A 35 -2.82 8.82 -7.00
C PRO A 35 -2.10 9.38 -5.76
N THR A 36 -2.83 9.97 -4.81
CA THR A 36 -2.29 10.42 -3.53
C THR A 36 -1.74 9.26 -2.69
N PHE A 37 -2.29 8.06 -2.84
CA PHE A 37 -1.88 6.88 -2.09
C PHE A 37 -0.86 6.06 -2.87
N TRP A 38 0.36 6.01 -2.35
CA TRP A 38 1.45 5.25 -2.96
C TRP A 38 2.49 4.76 -1.96
N LEU A 39 3.13 3.65 -2.31
CA LEU A 39 4.29 3.08 -1.63
C LEU A 39 5.41 2.83 -2.64
N ASP A 40 6.66 2.98 -2.21
CA ASP A 40 7.77 2.26 -2.82
C ASP A 40 8.18 1.10 -1.93
N VAL A 41 8.27 -0.08 -2.53
CA VAL A 41 8.70 -1.31 -1.86
C VAL A 41 9.91 -1.90 -2.57
N ALA A 42 10.94 -2.21 -1.81
CA ALA A 42 12.13 -2.89 -2.30
C ALA A 42 11.98 -4.41 -2.07
N VAL A 43 12.15 -5.19 -3.12
CA VAL A 43 11.95 -6.64 -3.13
C VAL A 43 13.24 -7.33 -3.55
N LYS A 44 13.61 -8.44 -2.90
CA LYS A 44 14.72 -9.28 -3.37
C LYS A 44 14.42 -9.81 -4.77
N ARG A 45 15.45 -10.01 -5.60
CA ARG A 45 15.27 -10.54 -6.96
C ARG A 45 14.55 -11.89 -6.99
N GLU A 46 14.87 -12.74 -6.02
CA GLU A 46 14.22 -14.04 -5.80
C GLU A 46 12.88 -13.97 -5.05
N GLY A 47 12.42 -12.76 -4.69
CA GLY A 47 11.18 -12.54 -3.96
C GLY A 47 9.95 -12.87 -4.81
N LYS A 48 8.99 -13.55 -4.21
CA LYS A 48 7.76 -14.01 -4.87
C LYS A 48 6.64 -12.99 -4.71
N LEU A 49 5.65 -13.05 -5.60
CA LEU A 49 4.45 -12.22 -5.49
C LEU A 49 3.69 -12.42 -4.18
N LYS A 50 3.70 -13.63 -3.60
CA LYS A 50 3.13 -13.88 -2.27
C LYS A 50 3.79 -13.02 -1.17
N ASP A 51 5.09 -12.76 -1.30
CA ASP A 51 5.83 -12.01 -0.28
C ASP A 51 5.44 -10.53 -0.36
N VAL A 52 5.19 -10.04 -1.59
CA VAL A 52 4.65 -8.69 -1.85
C VAL A 52 3.21 -8.58 -1.36
N ASP A 53 2.35 -9.57 -1.65
CA ASP A 53 0.97 -9.63 -1.16
C ASP A 53 0.91 -9.53 0.37
N GLN A 54 1.61 -10.43 1.07
CA GLN A 54 1.65 -10.46 2.52
C GLN A 54 2.19 -9.14 3.10
N PHE A 55 3.18 -8.54 2.43
CA PHE A 55 3.72 -7.26 2.84
C PHE A 55 2.66 -6.15 2.72
N LEU A 56 2.05 -6.00 1.54
CA LEU A 56 1.02 -4.98 1.28
C LEU A 56 -0.18 -5.13 2.21
N ARG A 57 -0.65 -6.36 2.40
CA ARG A 57 -1.74 -6.68 3.32
C ARG A 57 -1.41 -6.21 4.73
N ARG A 58 -0.26 -6.63 5.27
CA ARG A 58 0.15 -6.26 6.63
C ARG A 58 0.20 -4.75 6.85
N ILE A 59 0.76 -4.00 5.91
CA ILE A 59 1.05 -2.58 6.12
C ILE A 59 -0.02 -1.63 5.59
N TRP A 60 -0.97 -2.10 4.76
CA TRP A 60 -1.83 -1.20 4.00
C TRP A 60 -3.26 -1.67 3.73
N LEU A 61 -3.58 -2.97 3.85
CA LEU A 61 -4.87 -3.48 3.33
C LEU A 61 -5.60 -4.48 4.23
N GLU A 62 -4.91 -5.23 5.08
CA GLU A 62 -5.53 -6.37 5.78
C GLU A 62 -6.57 -5.90 6.81
N CYS A 63 -7.79 -6.44 6.72
CA CYS A 63 -8.84 -6.21 7.72
C CYS A 63 -9.41 -7.52 8.28
N CYS A 64 -9.77 -8.50 7.44
CA CYS A 64 -10.53 -9.69 7.88
C CYS A 64 -10.16 -11.00 7.13
N GLY A 65 -8.99 -11.09 6.51
CA GLY A 65 -8.50 -12.29 5.82
C GLY A 65 -9.01 -12.46 4.39
N HIS A 66 -9.40 -11.38 3.70
CA HIS A 66 -9.92 -11.46 2.34
C HIS A 66 -8.89 -12.01 1.33
N LEU A 67 -9.41 -12.45 0.19
CA LEU A 67 -8.61 -12.94 -0.93
C LEU A 67 -8.00 -11.78 -1.72
N SER A 68 -6.86 -12.07 -2.36
CA SER A 68 -6.15 -11.16 -3.23
C SER A 68 -5.64 -11.83 -4.49
N GLU A 69 -5.36 -11.04 -5.52
CA GLU A 69 -4.88 -11.53 -6.81
C GLU A 69 -4.01 -10.51 -7.53
N PHE A 70 -2.94 -11.00 -8.17
CA PHE A 70 -2.17 -10.24 -9.16
C PHE A 70 -2.62 -10.62 -10.58
N SER A 71 -2.63 -9.64 -11.48
CA SER A 71 -2.96 -9.87 -12.89
C SER A 71 -2.18 -8.98 -13.86
N THR A 72 -1.91 -9.48 -15.06
CA THR A 72 -1.35 -8.73 -16.18
C THR A 72 -2.42 -8.43 -17.23
N GLY A 73 -2.29 -7.32 -17.96
CA GLY A 73 -3.14 -6.99 -19.11
C GLY A 73 -4.65 -7.04 -18.80
N LYS A 74 -5.41 -7.75 -19.65
CA LYS A 74 -6.87 -7.96 -19.51
C LYS A 74 -7.21 -9.01 -18.43
N HIS A 75 -6.72 -8.82 -17.21
CA HIS A 75 -7.00 -9.69 -16.06
C HIS A 75 -6.45 -11.12 -16.15
N GLN A 76 -5.30 -11.31 -16.82
CA GLN A 76 -4.64 -12.60 -16.79
C GLN A 76 -3.99 -12.82 -15.42
N LYS A 77 -4.56 -13.74 -14.62
CA LYS A 77 -4.07 -14.07 -13.29
C LYS A 77 -2.62 -14.52 -13.30
N VAL A 78 -1.84 -14.01 -12.35
CA VAL A 78 -0.47 -14.44 -12.09
C VAL A 78 -0.40 -15.26 -10.82
N SER A 79 0.42 -16.31 -10.85
CA SER A 79 0.67 -17.16 -9.68
C SER A 79 1.37 -16.38 -8.55
N MET A 80 0.87 -16.52 -7.33
CA MET A 80 1.52 -15.99 -6.11
C MET A 80 2.95 -16.54 -5.91
N ASN A 81 3.28 -17.69 -6.52
CA ASN A 81 4.60 -18.30 -6.44
C ASN A 81 5.60 -17.80 -7.49
N ALA A 82 5.15 -17.02 -8.48
CA ALA A 82 6.02 -16.43 -9.48
C ALA A 82 6.95 -15.39 -8.84
N LYS A 83 8.18 -15.26 -9.37
CA LYS A 83 9.11 -14.23 -8.91
C LYS A 83 8.74 -12.88 -9.50
N VAL A 84 8.94 -11.82 -8.74
CA VAL A 84 8.73 -10.45 -9.24
C VAL A 84 9.53 -10.20 -10.51
N SER A 85 10.79 -10.65 -10.55
CA SER A 85 11.69 -10.46 -11.69
C SER A 85 11.27 -11.17 -12.97
N GLU A 86 10.42 -12.21 -12.87
CA GLU A 86 9.93 -12.98 -14.02
C GLU A 86 8.69 -12.32 -14.64
N ILE A 87 7.98 -11.49 -13.87
CA ILE A 87 6.68 -10.93 -14.23
C ILE A 87 6.77 -9.44 -14.59
N LEU A 88 7.66 -8.69 -13.92
CA LEU A 88 7.77 -7.24 -14.09
C LEU A 88 9.14 -6.84 -14.66
N GLY A 89 9.14 -6.39 -15.91
CA GLY A 89 10.21 -5.61 -16.53
C GLY A 89 10.03 -4.10 -16.32
N LEU A 90 11.01 -3.32 -16.79
CA LEU A 90 10.93 -1.86 -16.79
C LEU A 90 9.81 -1.40 -17.73
N GLY A 91 8.88 -0.59 -17.21
CA GLY A 91 7.73 -0.09 -17.97
C GLY A 91 6.47 -0.97 -17.86
N ASP A 92 6.62 -2.22 -17.39
CA ASP A 92 5.48 -3.10 -17.19
C ASP A 92 4.59 -2.67 -16.03
N ARG A 93 3.31 -3.04 -16.12
CA ARG A 93 2.30 -2.82 -15.07
C ARG A 93 1.72 -4.14 -14.63
N LEU A 94 1.69 -4.35 -13.32
CA LEU A 94 1.03 -5.50 -12.70
C LEU A 94 -0.14 -4.99 -11.87
N GLY A 95 -1.35 -5.42 -12.21
CA GLY A 95 -2.55 -5.14 -11.43
C GLY A 95 -2.56 -6.00 -10.17
N TYR A 96 -3.18 -5.47 -9.11
CA TYR A 96 -3.42 -6.17 -7.87
C TYR A 96 -4.80 -5.79 -7.33
N VAL A 97 -5.53 -6.77 -6.81
CA VAL A 97 -6.79 -6.55 -6.10
C VAL A 97 -6.74 -7.25 -4.76
N TYR A 98 -7.20 -6.57 -3.72
CA TYR A 98 -7.52 -7.16 -2.41
C TYR A 98 -9.00 -6.96 -2.14
N ASP A 99 -9.65 -8.05 -1.70
CA ASP A 99 -11.08 -8.17 -1.48
C ASP A 99 -11.92 -7.99 -2.75
N PHE A 100 -12.59 -9.03 -3.23
CA PHE A 100 -13.42 -8.93 -4.44
C PHE A 100 -14.81 -8.33 -4.17
N GLY A 101 -15.24 -8.23 -2.91
CA GLY A 101 -16.52 -7.63 -2.54
C GLY A 101 -16.42 -6.12 -2.36
N SER A 102 -15.40 -5.66 -1.63
CA SER A 102 -15.08 -4.23 -1.45
C SER A 102 -13.65 -3.95 -1.89
N SER A 103 -13.45 -3.91 -3.21
CA SER A 103 -12.12 -3.95 -3.80
C SER A 103 -11.26 -2.74 -3.52
N THR A 104 -10.03 -3.03 -3.08
CA THR A 104 -8.92 -2.10 -3.15
C THR A 104 -8.01 -2.52 -4.30
N GLU A 105 -8.06 -1.76 -5.39
CA GLU A 105 -7.24 -2.01 -6.58
C GLU A 105 -5.93 -1.22 -6.54
N LEU A 106 -4.81 -1.91 -6.76
CA LEU A 106 -3.48 -1.33 -6.83
C LEU A 106 -2.83 -1.61 -8.19
N VAL A 107 -1.85 -0.79 -8.55
CA VAL A 107 -0.97 -1.02 -9.71
C VAL A 107 0.48 -0.96 -9.27
N LEU A 108 1.22 -2.00 -9.61
CA LEU A 108 2.66 -2.13 -9.36
C LEU A 108 3.45 -1.87 -10.64
N ARG A 109 4.57 -1.16 -10.51
CA ARG A 109 5.53 -0.90 -11.60
C ARG A 109 6.95 -1.02 -11.10
N LEU A 110 7.83 -1.64 -11.90
CA LEU A 110 9.25 -1.66 -11.61
C LEU A 110 9.88 -0.30 -11.94
N LEU A 111 10.52 0.33 -10.95
CA LEU A 111 11.30 1.55 -11.13
C LEU A 111 12.75 1.27 -11.51
N GLY A 112 13.30 0.14 -11.05
CA GLY A 112 14.67 -0.27 -11.34
C GLY A 112 15.33 -1.04 -10.19
N GLY A 113 16.65 -1.22 -10.30
CA GLY A 113 17.47 -1.83 -9.26
C GLY A 113 18.02 -0.82 -8.26
N VAL A 114 18.15 -1.23 -7.00
CA VAL A 114 18.77 -0.44 -5.94
C VAL A 114 19.71 -1.29 -5.10
N ASN A 115 20.91 -0.78 -4.87
CA ASN A 115 21.91 -1.41 -4.01
C ASN A 115 21.52 -1.13 -2.56
N ALA A 116 20.77 -2.05 -1.95
CA ALA A 116 20.31 -1.93 -0.56
C ALA A 116 20.15 -3.32 0.05
N SER A 117 20.20 -3.40 1.38
CA SER A 117 19.99 -4.66 2.10
C SER A 117 18.57 -4.74 2.65
N ALA A 118 17.97 -5.94 2.60
CA ALA A 118 16.67 -6.24 3.20
C ALA A 118 16.77 -7.44 4.16
N LYS A 119 16.30 -7.26 5.40
CA LYS A 119 16.20 -8.34 6.39
C LYS A 119 15.24 -9.45 5.95
N GLY A 120 14.17 -9.10 5.20
CA GLY A 120 13.19 -10.03 4.63
C GLY A 120 13.19 -10.05 3.09
N ALA A 121 12.16 -10.65 2.49
CA ALA A 121 11.95 -10.65 1.04
C ALA A 121 11.52 -9.27 0.50
N VAL A 122 10.76 -8.51 1.29
CA VAL A 122 10.22 -7.19 0.95
C VAL A 122 10.50 -6.21 2.08
N ARG A 123 10.78 -4.96 1.74
CA ARG A 123 11.00 -3.83 2.64
C ARG A 123 10.30 -2.58 2.11
N LEU A 124 9.74 -1.76 2.99
CA LEU A 124 9.28 -0.41 2.63
C LEU A 124 10.49 0.49 2.34
N ALA A 125 10.47 1.17 1.19
CA ALA A 125 11.46 2.18 0.84
C ALA A 125 10.93 3.60 1.11
N ALA A 126 9.69 3.88 0.72
CA ALA A 126 9.00 5.14 0.98
C ALA A 126 7.48 4.98 0.90
N ARG A 127 6.74 5.96 1.42
CA ARG A 127 5.29 6.09 1.24
C ARG A 127 4.90 7.57 1.20
N ASN A 128 3.73 7.87 0.65
CA ASN A 128 3.19 9.23 0.67
C ASN A 128 3.04 9.76 2.10
N GLU A 129 3.08 11.09 2.25
CA GLU A 129 2.61 11.73 3.48
C GLU A 129 1.11 11.48 3.66
N PRO A 130 0.64 11.22 4.91
CA PRO A 130 -0.78 11.04 5.18
C PRO A 130 -1.59 12.23 4.69
N PRO A 131 -2.58 12.03 3.80
CA PRO A 131 -3.44 13.12 3.36
C PRO A 131 -4.25 13.67 4.53
N THR A 132 -4.38 14.99 4.61
CA THR A 132 -5.29 15.63 5.56
C THR A 132 -6.65 15.82 4.90
N TRP A 133 -7.69 15.30 5.54
CA TRP A 133 -9.06 15.42 5.06
C TRP A 133 -9.80 16.48 5.87
N PRO A 134 -10.52 17.43 5.24
CA PRO A 134 -11.33 18.37 5.97
C PRO A 134 -12.58 17.68 6.53
N CYS A 135 -12.99 18.05 7.74
CA CYS A 135 -14.27 17.68 8.30
C CYS A 135 -15.40 18.33 7.50
N ASP A 136 -16.39 17.54 7.09
CA ASP A 136 -17.49 18.00 6.25
C ASP A 136 -18.35 19.08 6.93
N ALA A 137 -18.37 19.13 8.27
CA ALA A 137 -19.14 20.10 9.04
C ALA A 137 -18.41 21.43 9.29
N CYS A 138 -17.08 21.43 9.45
CA CYS A 138 -16.36 22.63 9.90
C CYS A 138 -14.99 22.88 9.25
N GLY A 139 -14.53 22.02 8.35
CA GLY A 139 -13.27 22.16 7.61
C GLY A 139 -11.99 21.87 8.41
N LYS A 140 -12.06 21.67 9.73
CA LYS A 140 -10.90 21.22 10.53
C LYS A 140 -10.46 19.82 10.12
N ALA A 141 -9.22 19.44 10.40
CA ALA A 141 -8.71 18.10 10.09
C ALA A 141 -9.61 17.00 10.69
N ALA A 142 -10.04 16.07 9.84
CA ALA A 142 -10.83 14.92 10.21
C ALA A 142 -9.95 13.85 10.87
N THR A 143 -10.52 13.19 11.87
CA THR A 143 -9.91 12.07 12.61
C THR A 143 -10.68 10.77 12.39
N ALA A 144 -11.94 10.88 11.94
CA ALA A 144 -12.80 9.75 11.65
C ALA A 144 -13.49 9.92 10.30
N ILE A 145 -13.91 8.79 9.72
CA ILE A 145 -14.73 8.69 8.53
C ILE A 145 -15.93 7.81 8.84
N CYS A 146 -17.14 8.29 8.55
CA CYS A 146 -18.36 7.49 8.69
C CYS A 146 -18.53 6.56 7.50
N THR A 147 -18.51 5.25 7.75
CA THR A 147 -18.63 4.19 6.74
C THR A 147 -20.00 4.18 6.04
N GLN A 148 -21.03 4.77 6.66
CA GLN A 148 -22.35 4.94 6.04
C GLN A 148 -22.41 6.18 5.13
N CYS A 149 -22.00 7.35 5.61
CA CYS A 149 -21.99 8.58 4.82
C CYS A 149 -20.98 8.53 3.66
N LEU A 150 -19.97 7.68 3.75
CA LEU A 150 -18.99 7.45 2.70
C LEU A 150 -19.63 7.05 1.36
N TYR A 151 -20.73 6.31 1.38
CA TYR A 151 -21.48 5.95 0.17
C TYR A 151 -22.06 7.16 -0.58
N GLU A 152 -22.22 8.30 0.10
CA GLU A 152 -22.66 9.58 -0.49
C GLU A 152 -21.48 10.53 -0.79
N GLY A 153 -20.24 10.05 -0.68
CA GLY A 153 -19.05 10.87 -0.88
C GLY A 153 -18.77 11.86 0.27
N LYS A 154 -19.30 11.59 1.47
CA LYS A 154 -19.13 12.39 2.70
C LYS A 154 -18.60 11.51 3.83
N GLY A 155 -18.68 12.01 5.07
CA GLY A 155 -18.44 11.25 6.30
C GLY A 155 -17.18 11.65 7.03
N PHE A 156 -16.36 12.56 6.51
CA PHE A 156 -15.16 13.01 7.22
C PHE A 156 -15.53 13.90 8.41
N CYS A 157 -15.12 13.48 9.60
CA CYS A 157 -15.46 14.13 10.86
C CYS A 157 -14.20 14.40 11.69
N CYS A 158 -14.07 15.62 12.23
CA CYS A 158 -13.13 15.87 13.31
C CYS A 158 -13.67 15.28 14.62
N ALA A 159 -12.80 15.12 15.63
CA ALA A 159 -13.17 14.47 16.90
C ALA A 159 -14.45 15.04 17.55
N ALA A 160 -14.68 16.36 17.46
CA ALA A 160 -15.85 17.00 18.04
C ALA A 160 -17.17 16.68 17.31
N HIS A 161 -17.13 16.49 15.98
CA HIS A 161 -18.30 16.11 15.20
C HIS A 161 -18.49 14.59 15.12
N ALA A 162 -17.42 13.82 15.38
CA ALA A 162 -17.48 12.38 15.51
C ALA A 162 -18.29 11.94 16.75
N SER A 163 -18.09 12.56 17.91
CA SER A 163 -18.75 12.16 19.17
C SER A 163 -20.28 12.34 19.19
N ASN A 164 -20.80 13.19 18.30
CA ASN A 164 -22.24 13.45 18.17
C ASN A 164 -22.73 13.12 16.74
N HIS A 165 -22.04 12.22 16.04
CA HIS A 165 -22.38 11.90 14.65
C HIS A 165 -23.69 11.10 14.59
N ASP A 166 -24.62 11.51 13.73
CA ASP A 166 -25.98 10.97 13.67
C ASP A 166 -26.04 9.46 13.37
N CYS A 167 -25.05 8.91 12.64
CA CYS A 167 -24.97 7.49 12.34
C CYS A 167 -24.40 6.63 13.48
N GLY A 168 -24.05 7.21 14.63
CA GLY A 168 -23.46 6.49 15.77
C GLY A 168 -21.95 6.28 15.64
N GLU A 169 -21.30 6.03 16.79
CA GLU A 169 -19.85 5.82 16.88
C GLU A 169 -19.41 4.51 16.20
N GLU A 170 -20.28 3.51 16.17
CA GLU A 170 -20.06 2.21 15.53
C GLU A 170 -19.87 2.30 14.01
N MET A 171 -20.39 3.36 13.40
CA MET A 171 -20.23 3.60 11.97
C MET A 171 -18.95 4.38 11.65
N LEU A 172 -18.20 4.84 12.66
CA LEU A 172 -16.98 5.60 12.49
C LEU A 172 -15.74 4.69 12.42
N SER A 173 -14.87 4.96 11.46
CA SER A 173 -13.54 4.37 11.35
C SER A 173 -12.48 5.47 11.38
N PRO A 174 -11.25 5.17 11.83
CA PRO A 174 -10.20 6.19 11.89
C PRO A 174 -9.76 6.62 10.48
N VAL A 175 -9.39 7.89 10.36
CA VAL A 175 -8.70 8.39 9.17
C VAL A 175 -7.25 7.87 9.18
N VAL A 176 -6.86 7.13 8.16
CA VAL A 176 -5.57 6.43 8.06
C VAL A 176 -4.91 6.63 6.70
N ASN A 177 -3.59 6.45 6.63
CA ASN A 177 -2.84 6.57 5.38
C ASN A 177 -2.94 5.29 4.53
N SER A 178 -4.14 4.98 4.04
CA SER A 178 -4.42 3.82 3.19
C SER A 178 -5.58 4.07 2.23
N PRO A 179 -5.51 3.53 1.00
CA PRO A 179 -6.63 3.55 0.06
C PRO A 179 -7.82 2.69 0.50
N ARG A 180 -7.69 1.89 1.57
CA ARG A 180 -8.77 1.07 2.16
C ARG A 180 -9.44 1.75 3.37
N MET A 181 -9.06 2.98 3.69
CA MET A 181 -9.68 3.75 4.77
C MET A 181 -11.21 3.78 4.64
N GLY A 182 -11.92 3.50 5.73
CA GLY A 182 -13.39 3.49 5.76
C GLY A 182 -14.05 2.24 5.18
N VAL A 183 -13.28 1.19 4.86
CA VAL A 183 -13.80 -0.05 4.28
C VAL A 183 -13.60 -1.22 5.25
N CYS A 184 -14.66 -2.00 5.46
CA CYS A 184 -14.62 -3.29 6.18
C CYS A 184 -13.95 -3.21 7.57
N GLY A 185 -14.18 -2.12 8.31
CA GLY A 185 -13.59 -1.91 9.64
C GLY A 185 -12.07 -1.80 9.64
N TYR A 186 -11.44 -1.53 8.50
CA TYR A 186 -10.00 -1.34 8.40
C TYR A 186 -9.55 -0.10 9.19
N THR A 187 -8.66 -0.30 10.17
CA THR A 187 -8.19 0.75 11.08
C THR A 187 -6.73 1.17 10.85
N GLY A 188 -6.10 0.75 9.75
CA GLY A 188 -4.69 1.06 9.47
C GLY A 188 -3.73 -0.11 9.74
N GLU A 189 -2.44 0.16 9.61
CA GLU A 189 -1.36 -0.76 10.01
C GLU A 189 -1.41 -0.99 11.53
N ALA A 190 -1.40 -2.25 11.96
CA ALA A 190 -1.40 -2.65 13.37
C ALA A 190 0.01 -2.62 13.99
#